data_AF-A0A8X6M094-F1
#
_entry.id   AF-A0A8X6M094-F1
#
_cell.length_a   1.000
_cell.length_b   1.000
_cell.length_c   1.000
_cell.angle_alpha   90.00
_cell.angle_beta   90.00
_cell.angle_gamma   90.00
#
_symmetry.space_group_name_H-M   'P 1'
#
loop_
_entity.id
_entity.type
_entity.pdbx_description
1 polymer ?
#
loop_
_entity_poly.entity_id
_entity_poly.type
_entity_poly.pdbx_seq_one_letter_code
_entity_poly.pdbx_strand_id
1 'polypeptide(L)'
;MSPIWTPMTTYQTQSLQPAFKKSFTLCGKQIDLILGTRTEILSMTLRKKNVLSTKPLPKKPYKFPTEKSHNRSFQPKWITNDFAWLAYSASEDSVYCKPCWLFFHEGVGKGGHQNPGKLVSVGFRDWKKAKESFKKHMEKRYHKLCVLQATSFLKISAGKQLDIASQLDSQRTKEIAENRAAIEPIIRTILFVQNKNYL
;
A
#
# COMPACT_ATOMS: atom_id res chain seq x y z
N MET A 1 -55.48 -11.21 -5.67
CA MET A 1 -54.52 -11.50 -4.58
C MET A 1 -53.14 -11.13 -5.11
N SER A 2 -52.66 -9.95 -4.74
CA SER A 2 -51.44 -9.34 -5.27
C SER A 2 -50.51 -9.04 -4.08
N PRO A 3 -49.20 -9.33 -4.14
CA PRO A 3 -48.31 -9.12 -3.02
C PRO A 3 -47.94 -7.64 -2.86
N ILE A 4 -48.00 -7.19 -1.60
CA ILE A 4 -47.64 -5.85 -1.12
C ILE A 4 -46.12 -5.69 -1.19
N TRP A 5 -45.65 -4.69 -1.93
CA TRP A 5 -44.25 -4.29 -1.96
C TRP A 5 -44.07 -3.11 -1.00
N THR A 6 -43.45 -3.33 0.16
CA THR A 6 -42.95 -2.24 1.00
C THR A 6 -41.43 -2.13 0.83
N PRO A 7 -40.89 -0.96 0.44
CA PRO A 7 -39.45 -0.79 0.32
C PRO A 7 -38.82 -0.60 1.70
N MET A 8 -37.84 -1.44 2.03
CA MET A 8 -36.94 -1.27 3.16
C MET A 8 -35.86 -0.22 2.87
N THR A 9 -35.43 0.43 3.95
CA THR A 9 -34.15 1.14 4.20
C THR A 9 -34.14 2.67 4.10
N THR A 10 -34.43 3.30 5.25
CA THR A 10 -33.79 4.56 5.65
C THR A 10 -32.34 4.26 6.07
N TYR A 11 -31.38 4.49 5.18
CA TYR A 11 -29.98 4.56 5.56
C TYR A 11 -29.70 5.91 6.22
N GLN A 12 -29.38 5.88 7.52
CA GLN A 12 -28.83 7.01 8.24
C GLN A 12 -27.53 7.48 7.58
N THR A 13 -27.49 8.73 7.16
CA THR A 13 -26.26 9.42 6.77
C THR A 13 -25.31 9.50 7.96
N GLN A 14 -24.34 8.59 8.02
CA GLN A 14 -23.25 8.67 8.98
C GLN A 14 -22.29 9.76 8.52
N SER A 15 -22.10 10.76 9.38
CA SER A 15 -21.29 11.95 9.11
C SER A 15 -19.86 11.59 8.67
N LEU A 16 -19.43 12.20 7.57
CA LEU A 16 -18.05 12.16 7.09
C LEU A 16 -17.13 12.73 8.18
N GLN A 17 -16.29 11.88 8.76
CA GLN A 17 -15.18 12.29 9.63
C GLN A 17 -14.20 13.14 8.80
N PRO A 18 -13.60 14.20 9.39
CA PRO A 18 -12.82 15.18 8.63
C PRO A 18 -11.58 14.55 7.98
N ALA A 19 -11.33 14.94 6.72
CA ALA A 19 -10.21 14.50 5.92
C ALA A 19 -8.89 14.70 6.67
N PHE A 20 -8.20 13.59 6.93
CA PHE A 20 -6.92 13.56 7.63
C PHE A 20 -5.81 14.10 6.70
N LYS A 21 -5.51 15.40 6.80
CA LYS A 21 -4.38 16.03 6.09
C LYS A 21 -3.06 15.53 6.70
N LYS A 22 -2.41 14.57 6.05
CA LYS A 22 -0.97 14.27 6.28
C LYS A 22 -0.16 15.10 5.31
N SER A 23 0.36 16.25 5.78
CA SER A 23 1.40 17.00 5.08
C SER A 23 2.76 16.62 5.64
N PHE A 24 3.73 16.33 4.77
CA PHE A 24 5.12 16.15 5.19
C PHE A 24 6.10 16.66 4.14
N THR A 25 7.24 17.17 4.63
CA THR A 25 8.39 17.56 3.82
C THR A 25 9.48 16.50 3.89
N LEU A 26 9.66 15.74 2.80
CA LEU A 26 10.86 14.91 2.63
C LEU A 26 11.78 15.58 1.60
N CYS A 27 13.01 15.93 2.01
CA CYS A 27 13.99 16.58 1.13
C CYS A 27 13.48 17.91 0.52
N GLY A 28 12.82 18.75 1.34
CA GLY A 28 12.40 20.10 0.94
C GLY A 28 11.24 20.17 -0.07
N LYS A 29 10.52 19.07 -0.31
CA LYS A 29 9.31 19.07 -1.14
C LYS A 29 8.08 18.76 -0.28
N GLN A 30 7.13 19.69 -0.28
CA GLN A 30 5.79 19.52 0.28
C GLN A 30 5.04 18.45 -0.52
N ILE A 31 4.51 17.42 0.13
CA ILE A 31 3.63 16.42 -0.50
C ILE A 31 2.30 16.45 0.25
N ASP A 32 1.31 17.13 -0.34
CA ASP A 32 -0.05 17.15 0.17
C ASP A 32 -0.83 15.94 -0.36
N LEU A 33 -1.43 15.15 0.53
CA LEU A 33 -2.35 14.07 0.16
C LEU A 33 -3.78 14.61 0.20
N ILE A 34 -4.36 14.90 -0.97
CA ILE A 34 -5.78 15.25 -1.16
C ILE A 34 -6.43 14.09 -1.93
N LEU A 35 -7.67 13.73 -1.55
CA LEU A 35 -8.47 12.62 -2.11
C LEU A 35 -9.69 13.15 -2.89
N GLY A 36 -9.88 12.71 -4.13
CA GLY A 36 -11.04 13.00 -4.98
C GLY A 36 -10.81 13.21 -6.49
N THR A 37 -10.65 12.14 -7.30
CA THR A 37 -10.99 11.95 -8.75
C THR A 37 -10.00 10.98 -9.47
N ARG A 38 -10.31 10.44 -10.67
CA ARG A 38 -9.50 9.44 -11.40
C ARG A 38 -8.07 9.90 -11.71
N THR A 39 -7.88 11.19 -11.99
CA THR A 39 -6.57 11.85 -12.12
C THR A 39 -5.79 11.86 -10.80
N GLU A 40 -6.50 11.87 -9.68
CA GLU A 40 -5.89 11.84 -8.34
C GLU A 40 -5.47 10.46 -7.88
N ILE A 41 -6.12 9.39 -8.34
CA ILE A 41 -5.63 8.01 -8.09
C ILE A 41 -4.25 7.82 -8.75
N LEU A 42 -4.09 8.36 -9.97
CA LEU A 42 -2.82 8.33 -10.68
C LEU A 42 -1.78 9.20 -9.96
N SER A 43 -2.17 10.40 -9.49
CA SER A 43 -1.30 11.29 -8.73
C SER A 43 -0.87 10.68 -7.38
N MET A 44 -1.77 9.97 -6.68
CA MET A 44 -1.49 9.23 -5.44
C MET A 44 -0.57 8.04 -5.67
N THR A 45 -0.80 7.28 -6.75
CA THR A 45 0.06 6.15 -7.14
C THR A 45 1.47 6.65 -7.45
N LEU A 46 1.58 7.74 -8.21
CA LEU A 46 2.86 8.37 -8.50
C LEU A 46 3.54 8.91 -7.23
N ARG A 47 2.79 9.56 -6.34
CA ARG A 47 3.29 10.04 -5.04
C ARG A 47 3.81 8.90 -4.16
N LYS A 48 3.04 7.81 -4.01
CA LYS A 48 3.46 6.61 -3.27
C LYS A 48 4.74 6.02 -3.85
N LYS A 49 4.82 5.88 -5.17
CA LYS A 49 6.02 5.39 -5.88
C LYS A 49 7.22 6.30 -5.62
N ASN A 50 7.04 7.61 -5.76
CA ASN A 50 8.10 8.59 -5.50
C ASN A 50 8.61 8.52 -4.06
N VAL A 51 7.73 8.47 -3.05
CA VAL A 51 8.13 8.36 -1.64
C VAL A 51 8.92 7.09 -1.38
N LEU A 52 8.49 5.95 -1.92
CA LEU A 52 9.23 4.69 -1.79
C LEU A 52 10.62 4.76 -2.44
N SER A 53 10.72 5.38 -3.62
CA SER A 53 11.98 5.54 -4.37
C SER A 53 12.87 6.69 -3.88
N THR A 54 12.37 7.61 -3.04
CA THR A 54 13.18 8.73 -2.54
C THR A 54 14.40 8.26 -1.75
N LYS A 55 15.50 9.02 -1.83
CA LYS A 55 16.68 8.75 -1.01
C LYS A 55 16.31 8.89 0.47
N PRO A 56 16.66 7.91 1.33
CA PRO A 56 16.26 7.89 2.74
C PRO A 56 17.09 8.84 3.62
N LEU A 57 18.12 9.48 3.06
CA LEU A 57 19.03 10.39 3.75
C LEU A 57 19.12 11.73 2.99
N PRO A 58 19.36 12.84 3.73
CA PRO A 58 19.59 14.15 3.12
C PRO A 58 20.85 14.15 2.25
N LYS A 59 20.92 15.07 1.28
CA LYS A 59 22.11 15.26 0.43
C LYS A 59 23.29 15.69 1.31
N LYS A 60 24.46 15.07 1.10
CA LYS A 60 25.70 15.47 1.78
C LYS A 60 26.20 16.82 1.19
N PRO A 61 26.85 17.69 1.97
CA PRO A 61 27.11 17.56 3.41
C PRO A 61 25.88 17.93 4.25
N TYR A 62 25.48 17.04 5.17
CA TYR A 62 24.43 17.32 6.15
C TYR A 62 24.95 16.98 7.55
N LYS A 63 24.87 17.94 8.47
CA LYS A 63 25.24 17.75 9.88
C LYS A 63 23.98 17.39 10.66
N PHE A 64 23.96 16.21 11.24
CA PHE A 64 22.84 15.77 12.06
C PHE A 64 22.84 16.52 13.39
N PRO A 65 21.70 17.07 13.83
CA PRO A 65 21.59 17.68 15.14
C PRO A 65 21.97 16.70 16.25
N THR A 66 22.63 17.24 17.27
CA THR A 66 23.06 16.46 18.42
C THR A 66 22.30 16.91 19.65
N GLU A 67 21.79 15.95 20.42
CA GLU A 67 21.15 16.24 21.70
C GLU A 67 22.15 16.84 22.69
N LYS A 68 21.80 18.01 23.23
CA LYS A 68 22.63 18.76 24.20
C LYS A 68 23.01 17.94 25.44
N SER A 69 22.12 17.05 25.89
CA SER A 69 22.28 16.34 27.16
C SER A 69 23.24 15.16 27.11
N HIS A 70 23.36 14.48 25.97
CA HIS A 70 24.06 13.19 25.90
C HIS A 70 24.97 13.05 24.69
N ASN A 71 25.13 14.13 23.91
CA ASN A 71 25.94 14.15 22.69
C ASN A 71 25.56 13.03 21.70
N ARG A 72 24.26 12.68 21.63
CA ARG A 72 23.74 11.63 20.74
C ARG A 72 23.07 12.27 19.53
N SER A 73 23.33 11.72 18.35
CA SER A 73 22.71 12.12 17.10
C SER A 73 22.24 10.90 16.34
N PHE A 74 21.38 11.13 15.34
CA PHE A 74 21.06 10.12 14.35
C PHE A 74 22.34 9.59 13.67
N GLN A 75 22.40 8.28 13.41
CA GLN A 75 23.53 7.65 12.71
C GLN A 75 23.08 7.14 11.33
N PRO A 76 23.58 7.72 10.22
CA PRO A 76 23.20 7.32 8.85
C PRO A 76 23.40 5.84 8.55
N LYS A 77 24.40 5.22 9.19
CA LYS A 77 24.72 3.80 9.05
C LYS A 77 23.54 2.88 9.41
N TRP A 78 22.63 3.32 10.28
CA TRP A 78 21.44 2.55 10.61
C TRP A 78 20.54 2.35 9.39
N ILE A 79 20.39 3.38 8.56
CA ILE A 79 19.58 3.29 7.33
C ILE A 79 20.33 2.52 6.25
N THR A 80 21.63 2.79 6.08
CA THR A 80 22.42 2.17 5.00
C THR A 80 22.64 0.68 5.21
N ASN A 81 22.88 0.24 6.44
CA ASN A 81 23.33 -1.13 6.71
C ASN A 81 22.23 -2.02 7.27
N ASP A 82 21.43 -1.50 8.21
CA ASP A 82 20.57 -2.34 9.06
C ASP A 82 19.08 -2.21 8.71
N PHE A 83 18.63 -1.00 8.32
CA PHE A 83 17.21 -0.64 8.27
C PHE A 83 16.87 0.22 7.04
N ALA A 84 16.94 -0.38 5.85
CA ALA A 84 16.70 0.32 4.56
C ALA A 84 15.27 0.89 4.39
N TRP A 85 14.30 0.43 5.19
CA TRP A 85 12.90 0.89 5.17
C TRP A 85 12.68 2.22 5.92
N LEU A 86 13.70 2.73 6.61
CA LEU A 86 13.65 4.00 7.32
C LEU A 86 13.93 5.19 6.39
N ALA A 87 13.39 6.35 6.75
CA ALA A 87 13.71 7.64 6.16
C ALA A 87 13.95 8.66 7.27
N TYR A 88 15.03 9.43 7.14
CA TYR A 88 15.30 10.56 8.03
C TYR A 88 14.66 11.84 7.47
N SER A 89 14.05 12.61 8.36
CA SER A 89 13.53 13.94 8.05
C SER A 89 14.36 15.02 8.72
N ALA A 90 14.91 15.90 7.89
CA ALA A 90 15.70 17.03 8.33
C ALA A 90 14.84 18.13 8.99
N SER A 91 13.57 18.28 8.59
CA SER A 91 12.69 19.31 9.13
C SER A 91 12.32 19.04 10.59
N GLU A 92 12.10 17.77 10.92
CA GLU A 92 11.67 17.36 12.26
C GLU A 92 12.77 16.69 13.08
N ASP A 93 14.00 16.58 12.56
CA ASP A 93 15.09 15.82 13.15
C ASP A 93 14.62 14.48 13.73
N SER A 94 13.98 13.69 12.87
CA SER A 94 13.27 12.48 13.28
C SER A 94 13.23 11.46 12.15
N VAL A 95 12.97 10.21 12.52
CA VAL A 95 12.98 9.06 11.61
C VAL A 95 11.57 8.48 11.46
N TYR A 96 11.24 8.07 10.23
CA TYR A 96 9.97 7.43 9.88
C TYR A 96 10.19 6.10 9.16
N CYS A 97 9.21 5.22 9.28
CA CYS A 97 9.09 4.01 8.48
C CYS A 97 8.33 4.32 7.19
N LYS A 98 8.99 4.34 6.04
CA LYS A 98 8.35 4.63 4.75
C LYS A 98 7.12 3.75 4.44
N PRO A 99 7.21 2.40 4.50
CA PRO A 99 6.08 1.55 4.16
C PRO A 99 4.93 1.73 5.14
N CYS A 100 5.18 1.80 6.45
CA CYS A 100 4.12 2.02 7.42
C CYS A 100 3.50 3.41 7.26
N TRP A 101 4.28 4.46 7.02
CA TRP A 101 3.71 5.80 6.84
C TRP A 101 2.75 5.87 5.63
N LEU A 102 3.06 5.15 4.55
CA LEU A 102 2.27 5.16 3.31
C LEU A 102 1.06 4.20 3.29
N PHE A 103 1.19 3.04 3.92
CA PHE A 103 0.23 1.93 3.80
C PHE A 103 -0.44 1.56 5.12
N PHE A 104 -0.07 2.20 6.23
CA PHE A 104 -0.79 1.98 7.48
C PHE A 104 -2.20 2.58 7.38
N HIS A 105 -3.18 1.70 7.55
CA HIS A 105 -4.59 2.05 7.67
C HIS A 105 -5.06 1.57 9.04
N GLU A 106 -5.70 2.47 9.80
CA GLU A 106 -6.40 2.10 11.02
C GLU A 106 -7.54 1.14 10.63
N GLY A 107 -7.65 -0.01 11.31
CA GLY A 107 -8.79 -0.94 11.14
C GLY A 107 -8.58 -2.20 10.29
N VAL A 108 -7.37 -2.52 9.81
CA VAL A 108 -7.16 -3.78 9.06
C VAL A 108 -6.85 -4.95 10.01
N GLY A 109 -7.89 -5.70 10.40
CA GLY A 109 -7.82 -6.95 11.17
C GLY A 109 -8.87 -7.04 12.29
N LYS A 110 -9.24 -8.27 12.72
CA LYS A 110 -10.08 -8.49 13.91
C LYS A 110 -9.38 -7.87 15.14
N GLY A 111 -9.92 -6.78 15.66
CA GLY A 111 -9.39 -6.05 16.83
C GLY A 111 -8.53 -4.82 16.48
N GLY A 112 -9.06 -3.91 15.66
CA GLY A 112 -8.41 -2.70 15.11
C GLY A 112 -7.93 -1.64 16.12
N HIS A 113 -7.14 -2.02 17.12
CA HIS A 113 -6.64 -1.18 18.20
C HIS A 113 -5.09 -1.12 18.24
N GLN A 114 -4.42 -1.37 17.11
CA GLN A 114 -2.96 -1.27 17.07
C GLN A 114 -2.56 0.17 16.79
N ASN A 115 -2.13 0.88 17.84
CA ASN A 115 -1.64 2.24 17.68
C ASN A 115 -0.36 2.28 16.81
N PRO A 116 -0.35 3.05 15.71
CA PRO A 116 0.80 3.15 14.80
C PRO A 116 2.10 3.57 15.49
N GLY A 117 1.97 4.30 16.62
CA GLY A 117 3.07 4.67 17.51
C GLY A 117 4.14 5.55 16.86
N LYS A 118 5.31 5.60 17.51
CA LYS A 118 6.52 6.25 16.99
C LYS A 118 6.98 5.54 15.71
N LEU A 119 7.56 6.29 14.76
CA LEU A 119 7.96 5.91 13.37
C LEU A 119 6.86 5.99 12.31
N VAL A 120 5.59 6.07 12.70
CA VAL A 120 4.47 6.10 11.75
C VAL A 120 3.65 7.38 11.89
N SER A 121 3.07 7.64 13.06
CA SER A 121 2.30 8.88 13.28
C SER A 121 3.17 10.01 13.81
N VAL A 122 4.17 9.66 14.63
CA VAL A 122 5.12 10.62 15.22
C VAL A 122 6.53 10.19 14.85
N GLY A 123 7.36 11.16 14.47
CA GLY A 123 8.77 10.92 14.18
C GLY A 123 9.52 10.36 15.38
N PHE A 124 10.43 9.41 15.12
CA PHE A 124 11.28 8.84 16.17
C PHE A 124 12.56 9.66 16.35
N ARG A 125 12.84 10.12 17.58
CA ARG A 125 14.06 10.85 17.95
C ARG A 125 14.85 10.22 19.11
N ASP A 126 14.37 9.14 19.74
CA ASP A 126 15.03 8.57 20.93
C ASP A 126 16.32 7.80 20.57
N TRP A 127 17.42 8.50 20.32
CA TRP A 127 18.68 7.93 19.79
C TRP A 127 19.30 6.87 20.70
N LYS A 128 19.08 6.97 22.03
CA LYS A 128 19.54 5.98 23.02
C LYS A 128 18.99 4.58 22.76
N LYS A 129 17.72 4.48 22.32
CA LYS A 129 17.01 3.20 22.12
C LYS A 129 16.70 2.95 20.64
N ALA A 130 17.39 3.64 19.72
CA ALA A 130 17.08 3.60 18.29
C ALA A 130 17.08 2.17 17.73
N LYS A 131 18.20 1.45 17.84
CA LYS A 131 18.33 0.08 17.32
C LYS A 131 17.30 -0.88 17.89
N GLU A 132 17.09 -0.85 19.21
CA GLU A 132 16.09 -1.69 19.88
C GLU A 132 14.67 -1.37 19.40
N SER A 133 14.32 -0.08 19.29
CA SER A 133 13.00 0.36 18.83
C SER A 133 12.77 -0.02 17.36
N PHE A 134 13.78 0.07 16.51
CA PHE A 134 13.68 -0.32 15.10
C PHE A 134 13.48 -1.83 14.94
N LYS A 135 14.21 -2.65 15.70
CA LYS A 135 14.01 -4.10 15.73
C LYS A 135 12.60 -4.47 16.20
N LYS A 136 12.16 -3.90 17.33
CA LYS A 136 10.80 -4.08 17.85
C LYS A 136 9.74 -3.65 16.83
N HIS A 137 9.96 -2.56 16.10
CA HIS A 137 9.04 -2.10 15.05
C HIS A 137 8.94 -3.10 13.88
N MET A 138 10.08 -3.63 13.43
CA MET A 138 10.13 -4.61 12.33
C MET A 138 9.35 -5.89 12.65
N GLU A 139 9.33 -6.30 13.92
CA GLU A 139 8.62 -7.49 14.39
C GLU A 139 7.09 -7.31 14.37
N LYS A 140 6.60 -6.07 14.41
CA LYS A 140 5.15 -5.79 14.47
C LYS A 140 4.44 -6.30 13.22
N ARG A 141 3.26 -6.89 13.42
CA ARG A 141 2.44 -7.45 12.34
C ARG A 141 2.10 -6.42 11.26
N TYR A 142 1.71 -5.21 11.65
CA TYR A 142 1.37 -4.18 10.68
C TYR A 142 2.57 -3.75 9.83
N HIS A 143 3.79 -3.78 10.37
CA HIS A 143 4.98 -3.46 9.59
C HIS A 143 5.17 -4.45 8.45
N LYS A 144 5.12 -5.75 8.77
CA LYS A 144 5.22 -6.83 7.77
C LYS A 144 4.15 -6.69 6.69
N LEU A 145 2.91 -6.37 7.07
CA LEU A 145 1.81 -6.13 6.12
C LEU A 145 2.06 -4.92 5.22
N CYS A 146 2.47 -3.77 5.79
CA CYS A 146 2.79 -2.58 5.02
C CYS A 146 3.98 -2.79 4.07
N VAL A 147 4.98 -3.56 4.49
CA VAL A 147 6.12 -3.95 3.63
C VAL A 147 5.62 -4.82 2.47
N LEU A 148 4.79 -5.82 2.73
CA LEU A 148 4.18 -6.65 1.68
C LEU A 148 3.39 -5.78 0.70
N GLN A 149 2.54 -4.87 1.18
CA GLN A 149 1.78 -3.94 0.34
C GLN A 149 2.70 -3.05 -0.50
N ALA A 150 3.75 -2.48 0.10
CA ALA A 150 4.72 -1.65 -0.61
C ALA A 150 5.46 -2.44 -1.71
N THR A 151 5.88 -3.67 -1.43
CA THR A 151 6.58 -4.51 -2.43
C THR A 151 5.66 -4.90 -3.59
N SER A 152 4.42 -5.33 -3.30
CA SER A 152 3.42 -5.65 -4.33
C SER A 152 3.10 -4.42 -5.17
N PHE A 153 2.92 -3.26 -4.53
CA PHE A 153 2.72 -2.00 -5.21
C PHE A 153 3.87 -1.66 -6.17
N LEU A 154 5.13 -1.80 -5.72
CA LEU A 154 6.29 -1.55 -6.56
C LEU A 154 6.35 -2.51 -7.77
N LYS A 155 6.06 -3.81 -7.57
CA LYS A 155 6.02 -4.81 -8.65
C LYS A 155 4.97 -4.46 -9.71
N ILE A 156 3.76 -4.12 -9.29
CA ILE A 156 2.67 -3.70 -10.18
C ILE A 156 3.04 -2.41 -10.92
N SER A 157 3.55 -1.42 -10.19
CA SER A 157 3.95 -0.13 -10.77
C SER A 157 5.15 -0.20 -11.73
N ALA A 158 5.89 -1.31 -11.71
CA ALA A 158 7.02 -1.60 -12.60
C ALA A 158 6.63 -2.56 -13.74
N GLY A 159 5.36 -2.97 -13.84
CA GLY A 159 4.89 -3.92 -14.85
C GLY A 159 5.37 -5.35 -14.65
N LYS A 160 5.97 -5.68 -13.50
CA LYS A 160 6.48 -7.03 -13.20
C LYS A 160 5.38 -8.00 -12.73
N GLN A 161 4.22 -7.48 -12.36
CA GLN A 161 3.07 -8.23 -11.89
C GLN A 161 1.79 -7.50 -12.27
N LEU A 162 0.76 -8.23 -12.69
CA LEU A 162 -0.57 -7.65 -12.95
C LEU A 162 -1.27 -7.32 -11.62
N ASP A 163 -2.17 -6.33 -11.63
CA ASP A 163 -3.06 -6.11 -10.48
C ASP A 163 -4.09 -7.25 -10.34
N ILE A 164 -4.78 -7.30 -9.20
CA ILE A 164 -5.71 -8.41 -8.89
C ILE A 164 -6.86 -8.48 -9.89
N ALA A 165 -7.43 -7.34 -10.33
CA ALA A 165 -8.52 -7.34 -11.29
C ALA A 165 -8.06 -7.87 -12.65
N SER A 166 -6.90 -7.37 -13.12
CA SER A 166 -6.27 -7.84 -14.36
C SER A 166 -5.92 -9.34 -14.29
N GLN A 167 -5.48 -9.84 -13.14
CA GLN A 167 -5.23 -11.28 -12.94
C GLN A 167 -6.53 -12.09 -13.04
N LEU A 168 -7.61 -11.64 -12.39
CA LEU A 168 -8.91 -12.31 -12.43
C LEU A 168 -9.49 -12.34 -13.85
N ASP A 169 -9.41 -11.23 -14.59
CA ASP A 169 -9.86 -11.16 -15.98
C ASP A 169 -9.02 -12.09 -16.88
N SER A 170 -7.71 -12.16 -16.63
CA SER A 170 -6.83 -13.08 -17.36
C SER A 170 -7.17 -14.56 -17.11
N GLN A 171 -7.51 -14.92 -15.86
CA GLN A 171 -7.93 -16.29 -15.53
C GLN A 171 -9.29 -16.62 -16.12
N ARG A 172 -10.28 -15.72 -15.97
CA ARG A 172 -11.60 -15.89 -16.57
C ARG A 172 -11.52 -16.11 -18.07
N THR A 173 -10.67 -15.35 -18.77
CA THR A 173 -10.49 -15.49 -20.22
C THR A 173 -9.89 -16.84 -20.58
N LYS A 174 -8.95 -17.36 -19.78
CA LYS A 174 -8.39 -18.71 -19.97
C LYS A 174 -9.45 -19.79 -19.75
N GLU A 175 -10.21 -19.70 -18.66
CA GLU A 175 -11.29 -20.65 -18.36
C GLU A 175 -12.33 -20.69 -19.49
N ILE A 176 -12.72 -19.54 -20.04
CA ILE A 176 -13.64 -19.48 -21.17
C ILE A 176 -13.03 -20.16 -22.41
N ALA A 177 -11.75 -19.93 -22.70
CA ALA A 177 -11.08 -20.54 -23.84
C ALA A 177 -10.97 -22.07 -23.69
N GLU A 178 -10.59 -22.54 -22.51
CA GLU A 178 -10.51 -23.98 -22.18
C GLU A 178 -11.89 -24.64 -22.29
N ASN A 179 -12.93 -24.02 -21.75
CA ASN A 179 -14.31 -24.51 -21.86
C ASN A 179 -14.79 -24.57 -23.32
N ARG A 180 -14.46 -23.57 -24.14
CA ARG A 180 -14.79 -23.57 -25.57
C ARG A 180 -14.09 -24.71 -26.32
N ALA A 181 -12.79 -24.91 -26.05
CA ALA A 181 -12.01 -25.99 -26.67
C ALA A 181 -12.53 -27.39 -26.27
N ALA A 182 -13.02 -27.54 -25.03
CA ALA A 182 -13.61 -28.80 -24.56
C ALA A 182 -14.97 -29.12 -25.23
N ILE A 183 -15.78 -28.11 -25.53
CA ILE A 183 -17.11 -28.28 -26.15
C ILE A 183 -17.01 -28.49 -27.67
N GLU A 184 -15.98 -27.92 -28.32
CA GLU A 184 -15.74 -28.02 -29.75
C GLU A 184 -15.84 -29.46 -30.33
N PRO A 185 -15.20 -30.50 -29.78
CA PRO A 185 -15.30 -31.86 -30.31
C PRO A 185 -16.72 -32.45 -30.22
N ILE A 186 -17.49 -32.11 -29.19
CA ILE A 186 -18.88 -32.58 -29.02
C ILE A 186 -19.75 -31.99 -30.13
N ILE A 187 -19.64 -30.67 -30.36
CA ILE A 187 -20.36 -29.98 -31.44
C ILE A 187 -19.98 -30.59 -32.79
N ARG A 188 -18.68 -30.81 -33.05
CA ARG A 188 -18.21 -31.44 -34.29
C ARG A 188 -18.80 -32.84 -34.48
N THR A 189 -18.90 -33.63 -33.43
CA THR A 189 -19.47 -34.98 -33.48
C THR A 189 -20.96 -34.95 -33.81
N ILE A 190 -21.73 -34.05 -33.19
CA ILE A 190 -23.16 -33.89 -33.47
C ILE A 190 -23.38 -33.48 -34.93
N LEU A 191 -22.63 -32.49 -35.43
CA LEU A 191 -22.70 -32.05 -36.82
C LEU A 191 -22.34 -33.17 -37.81
N PHE A 192 -21.33 -33.98 -37.49
CA PHE A 192 -20.95 -35.14 -38.29
C PHE A 192 -22.07 -36.20 -38.38
N VAL A 193 -22.72 -36.50 -37.26
CA VAL A 193 -23.85 -37.44 -37.22
C VAL A 193 -25.05 -36.90 -38.01
N GLN A 194 -25.39 -35.63 -37.84
CA GLN A 194 -26.48 -35.00 -38.59
C GLN A 194 -26.25 -35.08 -40.10
N ASN A 195 -25.07 -34.68 -40.59
CA ASN A 195 -24.76 -34.69 -42.02
C ASN A 195 -24.80 -36.09 -42.66
N LYS A 196 -24.61 -37.16 -41.88
CA LYS A 196 -24.71 -38.54 -42.38
C LYS A 196 -26.14 -39.08 -42.47
N ASN A 197 -27.10 -38.51 -41.73
CA ASN A 197 -28.49 -39.00 -41.68
C ASN A 197 -29.39 -38.42 -42.79
N TYR A 198 -28.88 -37.49 -43.60
CA TYR A 198 -29.60 -36.89 -44.73
C TYR A 198 -29.14 -37.42 -46.11
N LEU A 199 -28.37 -38.51 -46.13
CA LEU A 199 -27.95 -39.27 -47.32
C LEU A 199 -28.52 -40.70 -47.23
#